data_AF-A0A838ESI2-F1
#
_entry.id   AF-A0A838ESI2-F1
#
_cell.length_a   1.000
_cell.length_b   1.000
_cell.length_c   1.000
_cell.angle_alpha   90.00
_cell.angle_beta   90.00
_cell.angle_gamma   90.00
#
_symmetry.space_group_name_H-M   'P 1'
#
loop_
_entity.id
_entity.type
_entity.pdbx_description
1 polymer ?
#
loop_
_entity_poly.entity_id
_entity_poly.type
_entity_poly.pdbx_seq_one_letter_code
_entity_poly.pdbx_strand_id
1 'polypeptide(L)'
;MKETQRIRIGRYESWMEDGSLRLQSHEFGRSGGFATSMDASETQKLLDLLTQNRRVIEDAAQMNEATHAHQARKSEWLNSTGH
;
A
#
# COMPACT_ATOMS: atom_id res chain seq x y z
N MET A 1 -20.96 -18.17 -3.05
CA MET A 1 -20.16 -17.00 -2.62
C MET A 1 -18.84 -17.11 -3.37
N LYS A 2 -18.57 -16.23 -4.34
CA LYS A 2 -17.32 -16.31 -5.11
C LYS A 2 -16.20 -15.85 -4.19
N GLU A 3 -15.31 -16.77 -3.86
CA GLU A 3 -14.10 -16.49 -3.09
C GLU A 3 -13.33 -15.38 -3.80
N THR A 4 -13.27 -14.21 -3.18
CA THR A 4 -12.59 -13.07 -3.76
C THR A 4 -11.10 -13.29 -3.60
N GLN A 5 -10.42 -13.62 -4.70
CA GLN A 5 -8.97 -13.82 -4.66
C GLN A 5 -8.29 -12.55 -4.17
N ARG A 6 -7.70 -12.64 -2.98
CA ARG A 6 -6.89 -11.58 -2.40
C ARG A 6 -5.46 -11.73 -2.91
N ILE A 7 -4.93 -10.67 -3.48
CA ILE A 7 -3.57 -10.59 -4.03
C ILE A 7 -2.79 -9.57 -3.22
N ARG A 8 -1.55 -9.89 -2.86
CA ARG A 8 -0.68 -8.96 -2.17
C ARG A 8 0.17 -8.18 -3.17
N ILE A 9 0.06 -6.85 -3.13
CA ILE A 9 0.82 -5.92 -3.97
C ILE A 9 1.60 -4.99 -3.03
N GLY A 10 2.89 -5.32 -2.82
CA GLY A 10 3.72 -4.71 -1.78
C GLY A 10 3.12 -4.91 -0.38
N ARG A 11 2.82 -3.80 0.31
CA ARG A 11 2.18 -3.80 1.64
C ARG A 11 0.65 -3.83 1.62
N TYR A 12 0.03 -3.76 0.44
CA TYR A 12 -1.41 -3.71 0.29
C TYR A 12 -2.00 -5.09 -0.01
N GLU A 13 -3.03 -5.48 0.72
CA GLU A 13 -3.93 -6.56 0.35
C GLU A 13 -4.94 -6.02 -0.65
N SER A 14 -5.02 -6.62 -1.84
CA SER A 14 -5.82 -6.14 -2.96
C SER A 14 -6.86 -7.18 -3.38
N TRP A 15 -8.10 -6.78 -3.59
CA TRP A 15 -9.17 -7.68 -4.04
C TRP A 15 -10.28 -6.95 -4.80
N MET A 16 -11.06 -7.72 -5.55
CA MET A 16 -12.20 -7.24 -6.34
C MET A 16 -13.51 -7.43 -5.58
N GLU A 17 -14.11 -6.36 -5.08
CA GLU A 17 -15.39 -6.41 -4.36
C GLU A 17 -16.44 -5.62 -5.13
N ASP A 18 -17.51 -6.27 -5.55
CA ASP A 18 -18.66 -5.62 -6.22
C ASP A 18 -18.25 -4.75 -7.43
N GLY A 19 -17.32 -5.25 -8.26
CA GLY A 19 -16.80 -4.49 -9.41
C GLY A 19 -15.80 -3.39 -9.06
N SER A 20 -15.45 -3.24 -7.78
CA SER A 20 -14.50 -2.24 -7.29
C SER A 20 -13.19 -2.90 -6.87
N LEU A 21 -12.05 -2.29 -7.22
CA LEU A 21 -10.76 -2.69 -6.70
C LEU A 21 -10.53 -2.05 -5.34
N ARG A 22 -10.33 -2.88 -4.33
CA ARG A 22 -9.94 -2.48 -2.97
C ARG A 22 -8.46 -2.77 -2.78
N LEU A 23 -7.72 -1.81 -2.24
CA LEU A 23 -6.37 -1.97 -1.70
C LEU A 23 -6.39 -1.54 -0.24
N GLN A 24 -6.03 -2.45 0.66
CA GLN A 24 -5.96 -2.19 2.10
C GLN A 24 -4.52 -2.35 2.59
N SER A 25 -3.97 -1.30 3.19
CA SER A 25 -2.71 -1.38 3.92
C SER A 25 -2.98 -1.87 5.33
N HIS A 26 -2.31 -2.94 5.74
CA HIS A 26 -2.38 -3.44 7.11
C HIS A 26 -1.12 -3.02 7.87
N GLU A 27 -0.95 -1.71 8.09
CA GLU A 27 0.08 -1.17 8.99
C GLU A 27 -0.51 -0.96 10.39
N PHE A 28 0.17 -1.50 11.40
CA PHE A 28 -0.22 -1.35 12.80
C PHE A 28 -0.18 0.14 13.19
N GLY A 29 -1.35 0.73 13.49
CA GLY A 29 -1.49 2.15 13.88
C GLY A 29 -1.66 3.14 12.72
N ARG A 30 -1.57 2.70 11.46
CA ARG A 30 -1.90 3.49 10.25
C ARG A 30 -2.66 2.64 9.25
N SER A 31 -3.95 2.44 9.52
CA SER A 31 -4.87 1.86 8.55
C SER A 31 -5.12 2.86 7.42
N GLY A 32 -4.53 2.61 6.26
CA GLY A 32 -4.76 3.36 5.04
C GLY A 32 -5.32 2.43 3.97
N GLY A 33 -6.28 2.91 3.19
CA GLY A 33 -6.91 2.13 2.13
C GLY A 33 -7.24 2.99 0.94
N PHE A 34 -7.31 2.33 -0.20
CA PHE A 34 -7.76 2.91 -1.46
C PHE A 34 -8.83 2.01 -2.04
N ALA A 35 -9.93 2.59 -2.49
CA ALA A 35 -10.97 1.88 -3.22
C ALA A 35 -11.29 2.67 -4.48
N THR A 36 -11.35 1.99 -5.61
CA THR A 36 -11.75 2.60 -6.88
C THR A 36 -12.74 1.70 -7.59
N SER A 37 -13.70 2.32 -8.26
CA SER A 37 -14.74 1.66 -9.03
C SER A 37 -14.65 2.17 -10.47
N MET A 38 -14.44 1.26 -11.41
CA MET A 38 -14.41 1.54 -12.85
C MET A 38 -15.19 0.43 -13.57
N ASP A 39 -15.18 0.40 -14.89
CA ASP A 39 -15.67 -0.76 -15.62
C ASP A 39 -14.91 -2.03 -15.19
N ALA A 40 -15.57 -3.19 -15.23
CA ALA A 40 -14.97 -4.45 -14.80
C ALA A 40 -13.68 -4.77 -15.58
N SER A 41 -13.64 -4.45 -16.87
CA SER A 41 -12.47 -4.68 -17.72
C SER A 41 -11.31 -3.74 -17.40
N GLU A 42 -11.61 -2.47 -17.09
CA GLU A 42 -10.61 -1.48 -16.68
C GLU A 42 -10.05 -1.80 -15.30
N THR A 43 -10.92 -2.20 -14.38
CA THR A 43 -10.54 -2.57 -13.01
C THR A 43 -9.65 -3.81 -13.00
N GLN A 44 -9.96 -4.82 -13.82
CA GLN A 44 -9.11 -6.00 -13.98
C GLN A 44 -7.74 -5.63 -14.58
N LYS A 45 -7.72 -4.79 -15.63
CA LYS A 45 -6.45 -4.32 -16.23
C LYS A 45 -5.60 -3.53 -15.25
N LEU A 46 -6.21 -2.71 -14.39
CA LEU A 46 -5.50 -2.00 -13.34
C LEU A 46 -4.89 -2.99 -12.34
N LEU A 47 -5.64 -3.99 -11.90
CA LEU A 47 -5.13 -5.03 -11.01
C LEU A 47 -3.95 -5.79 -11.63
N ASP A 48 -4.05 -6.17 -12.91
CA ASP A 48 -2.96 -6.80 -13.65
C ASP A 48 -1.72 -5.90 -13.72
N LEU A 49 -1.89 -4.61 -14.05
CA LEU A 49 -0.80 -3.64 -14.12
C LEU A 49 -0.11 -3.46 -12.77
N LEU A 50 -0.88 -3.32 -11.69
CA LEU A 50 -0.34 -3.23 -10.33
C LEU A 50 0.40 -4.51 -9.93
N THR A 51 -0.12 -5.67 -10.31
CA THR A 51 0.50 -6.97 -10.04
C THR A 51 1.82 -7.14 -10.79
N GLN A 52 1.87 -6.75 -12.06
CA GLN A 52 3.09 -6.76 -12.87
C GLN A 52 4.17 -5.82 -12.30
N ASN A 53 3.75 -4.69 -11.75
CA ASN A 53 4.64 -3.69 -11.15
C ASN A 53 4.85 -3.88 -9.65
N ARG A 54 4.47 -5.02 -9.06
CA ARG A 54 4.50 -5.25 -7.60
C ARG A 54 5.86 -4.97 -6.96
N ARG A 55 6.97 -5.28 -7.65
CA ARG A 55 8.33 -5.06 -7.13
C ARG A 55 8.64 -3.59 -6.99
N VAL A 56 8.34 -2.80 -8.02
CA VAL A 56 8.55 -1.35 -8.01
C VAL A 56 7.71 -0.69 -6.90
N ILE A 57 6.47 -1.17 -6.72
CA ILE A 57 5.58 -0.71 -5.64
C ILE A 57 6.14 -1.06 -4.26
N GLU A 58 6.72 -2.26 -4.11
CA GLU A 58 7.36 -2.71 -2.87
C GLU A 58 8.62 -1.89 -2.55
N ASP A 59 9.51 -1.69 -3.52
CA ASP A 59 10.71 -0.87 -3.38
C ASP A 59 10.35 0.57 -2.99
N ALA A 60 9.35 1.16 -3.66
CA ALA A 60 8.88 2.51 -3.34
C ALA A 60 8.31 2.61 -1.91
N ALA A 61 7.58 1.58 -1.46
CA ALA A 61 7.06 1.52 -0.10
C ALA A 61 8.21 1.44 0.92
N GLN A 62 9.19 0.56 0.70
CA GLN A 62 10.35 0.41 1.58
C GLN A 62 11.20 1.68 1.65
N MET A 63 11.44 2.36 0.52
CA MET A 63 12.16 3.63 0.50
C MET A 63 11.44 4.72 1.30
N ASN A 64 10.11 4.78 1.21
CA ASN A 64 9.31 5.72 1.98
C ASN A 64 9.38 5.43 3.49
N GLU A 65 9.28 4.16 3.88
CA GLU A 65 9.43 3.73 5.28
C GLU A 65 10.84 4.05 5.83
N ALA A 66 11.89 3.77 5.06
CA ALA A 66 13.26 4.10 5.42
C ALA A 66 13.47 5.62 5.59
N THR A 67 12.87 6.43 4.71
CA THR A 67 12.90 7.89 4.79
C THR A 67 12.19 8.40 6.04
N HIS A 68 11.00 7.88 6.33
CA HIS A 68 10.25 8.21 7.54
C HIS A 68 11.01 7.82 8.81
N ALA A 69 11.61 6.63 8.85
CA ALA A 69 12.42 6.17 9.99
C ALA A 69 13.66 7.03 10.20
N HIS A 70 14.33 7.46 9.13
CA HIS A 70 15.47 8.37 9.21
C HIS A 70 15.07 9.75 9.75
N GLN A 71 13.93 10.29 9.31
CA GLN A 71 13.40 11.56 9.81
C GLN A 71 13.03 11.48 11.29
N ALA A 72 12.33 10.42 11.72
CA ALA A 72 11.97 10.23 13.13
C ALA A 72 13.21 10.22 14.04
N ARG A 73 14.25 9.48 13.66
CA ARG A 73 15.52 9.42 14.42
C ARG A 73 16.23 10.76 14.50
N LYS A 74 16.19 11.56 13.43
CA LYS A 74 16.77 12.91 13.42
C LYS A 74 16.00 13.85 14.37
N SER A 75 14.68 13.74 14.42
CA SER A 75 13.83 14.49 15.36
C SER A 75 14.14 14.14 16.82
N GLU A 76 14.30 12.84 17.13
CA GLU A 76 14.64 12.37 18.49
C GLU A 76 16.04 12.83 18.94
N TRP A 77 17.01 12.82 18.03
CA TRP A 77 18.37 13.31 18.30
C TRP A 77 18.40 14.81 18.61
N LEU A 78 17.71 15.62 17.79
CA LEU A 78 17.62 17.07 17.99
C LEU A 78 16.94 17.43 19.33
N ASN A 79 15.92 16.67 19.73
CA ASN A 79 15.26 16.86 21.03
C ASN A 79 16.15 16.45 22.21
N SER A 80 17.06 15.50 22.03
CA SER A 80 17.94 15.00 23.11
C SER A 80 19.16 15.88 23.38
N THR A 81 19.59 16.69 22.40
CA THR A 81 20.72 17.63 22.53
C THR A 81 20.30 19.06 22.91
N GLY A 82 19.00 19.31 23.09
CA GLY A 82 18.44 20.61 23.43
C GLY A 82 18.19 20.85 24.93
N HIS A 83 18.70 19.98 25.81
CA HIS A 83 18.52 20.05 27.26
C HIS A 83 19.84 20.31 27.99
#